data_AF-A0A551XYZ9-F1
#
_entry.id   AF-A0A551XYZ9-F1
#
_cell.length_a   1.000
_cell.length_b   1.000
_cell.length_c   1.000
_cell.angle_alpha   90.00
_cell.angle_beta   90.00
_cell.angle_gamma   90.00
#
_symmetry.space_group_name_H-M   'P 1'
#
loop_
_entity.id
_entity.type
_entity.pdbx_description
1 polymer ?
#
loop_
_entity_poly.entity_id
_entity_poly.type
_entity_poly.pdbx_seq_one_letter_code
_entity_poly.pdbx_strand_id
1 'polypeptide(L)'
;MVTVTQATSQSNSLIDYVKQVFIIAYKEPTEALESCFREEGFNCEVLRQKHLEEYKGYSNSYLCLLNHCQAWQRIIQENKPTLIIEADFVPVVGISQLPLPFNPSKKDVGIAWLYTCAPQVYYVSPEGFATGFSASTVAYIVTPEAAKVLITLEEKIRQNPGPKSYSSWDSTIDALLREQKLGNCLPFRCYGEHGGLPNLEHYRNNLSKAHRADVLYGSLAFLPIYTQGKKSPWLAFWWERLQARIKGIGRLLTGKYLRLATLRRNNYSCRFLGFAIFRHLTWRL
;
A
#
# COMPACT_ATOMS: atom_id res chain seq x y z
N MET A 1 -16.27 -21.19 14.42
CA MET A 1 -14.86 -20.74 14.50
C MET A 1 -14.23 -21.00 13.15
N VAL A 2 -13.87 -19.95 12.40
CA VAL A 2 -12.96 -20.12 11.26
C VAL A 2 -11.57 -20.14 11.86
N THR A 3 -11.08 -21.34 12.17
CA THR A 3 -9.70 -21.54 12.53
C THR A 3 -8.90 -21.26 11.27
N VAL A 4 -8.20 -20.13 11.23
CA VAL A 4 -7.13 -19.92 10.26
C VAL A 4 -6.05 -20.91 10.66
N THR A 5 -6.11 -22.11 10.08
CA THR A 5 -5.05 -23.11 10.21
C THR A 5 -3.80 -22.52 9.57
N GLN A 6 -2.92 -21.98 10.41
CA GLN A 6 -1.51 -21.81 10.10
C GLN A 6 -0.94 -23.20 9.78
N ALA A 7 -0.83 -23.51 8.50
CA ALA A 7 -0.08 -24.66 8.04
C ALA A 7 1.42 -24.37 8.24
N THR A 8 2.00 -25.08 9.21
CA THR A 8 3.38 -25.62 9.25
C THR A 8 4.57 -24.68 8.97
N SER A 9 5.27 -24.29 10.04
CA SER A 9 6.74 -24.34 10.22
C SER A 9 7.70 -23.88 9.08
N GLN A 10 7.31 -22.90 8.26
CA GLN A 10 8.24 -21.98 7.60
C GLN A 10 7.77 -20.57 7.95
N SER A 11 8.70 -19.75 8.45
CA SER A 11 8.39 -18.37 8.81
C SER A 11 7.93 -17.63 7.54
N ASN A 12 6.62 -17.35 7.46
CA ASN A 12 5.99 -16.59 6.38
C ASN A 12 5.85 -15.11 6.77
N SER A 13 6.89 -14.59 7.43
CA SER A 13 6.96 -13.20 7.85
C SER A 13 7.43 -12.32 6.69
N LEU A 14 7.19 -11.01 6.79
CA LEU A 14 7.67 -10.06 5.78
C LEU A 14 9.19 -10.10 5.62
N ILE A 15 9.93 -10.19 6.73
CA ILE A 15 11.40 -10.08 6.71
C ILE A 15 12.07 -11.25 5.98
N ASP A 16 11.45 -12.44 5.97
CA ASP A 16 12.04 -13.63 5.33
C ASP A 16 11.97 -13.57 3.79
N TYR A 17 11.02 -12.79 3.26
CA TYR A 17 10.70 -12.76 1.83
C TYR A 17 11.08 -11.47 1.13
N VAL A 18 11.13 -10.36 1.86
CA VAL A 18 11.55 -9.06 1.32
C VAL A 18 13.07 -8.98 1.36
N LYS A 19 13.69 -8.83 0.19
CA LYS A 19 15.15 -8.69 0.07
C LYS A 19 15.66 -7.34 0.55
N GLN A 20 14.92 -6.30 0.19
CA GLN A 20 15.30 -4.90 0.35
C GLN A 20 14.05 -4.07 0.60
N VAL A 21 14.24 -2.97 1.33
CA VAL A 21 13.26 -1.90 1.47
C VAL A 21 13.81 -0.65 0.78
N PHE A 22 13.04 -0.11 -0.17
CA PHE A 22 13.29 1.20 -0.76
C PHE A 22 12.33 2.22 -0.17
N ILE A 23 12.89 3.22 0.51
CA ILE A 23 12.16 4.37 1.03
C ILE A 23 12.26 5.48 -0.02
N ILE A 24 11.14 5.79 -0.66
CA ILE A 24 11.08 6.86 -1.65
C ILE A 24 10.80 8.17 -0.93
N ALA A 25 11.67 9.15 -1.15
CA ALA A 25 11.57 10.48 -0.55
C ALA A 25 11.95 11.57 -1.55
N TYR A 26 11.55 12.80 -1.29
CA TYR A 26 12.13 13.99 -1.89
C TYR A 26 12.83 14.83 -0.83
N LYS A 27 12.06 15.55 -0.02
CA LYS A 27 12.55 16.45 1.04
C LYS A 27 12.09 16.04 2.43
N GLU A 28 11.25 15.03 2.50
CA GLU A 28 10.67 14.51 3.73
C GLU A 28 11.77 13.97 4.65
N PRO A 29 11.67 14.22 5.96
CA PRO A 29 12.50 13.55 6.96
C PRO A 29 12.15 12.05 6.98
N THR A 30 13.17 11.20 6.98
CA THR A 30 13.01 9.74 6.89
C THR A 30 13.58 9.01 8.11
N GLU A 31 14.19 9.73 9.05
CA GLU A 31 15.00 9.17 10.13
C GLU A 31 14.22 8.20 11.02
N ALA A 32 12.99 8.57 11.40
CA ALA A 32 12.12 7.72 12.21
C ALA A 32 11.71 6.44 11.47
N LEU A 33 11.39 6.57 10.17
CA LEU A 33 10.99 5.45 9.32
C LEU A 33 12.16 4.50 9.07
N GLU A 34 13.32 5.05 8.72
CA GLU A 34 14.56 4.31 8.54
C GLU A 34 14.97 3.55 9.80
N SER A 35 14.94 4.22 10.96
CA SER A 35 15.30 3.61 12.24
C SER A 35 14.35 2.46 12.56
N CYS A 36 13.04 2.67 12.43
CA CYS A 36 12.05 1.62 12.65
C CYS A 36 12.30 0.38 11.78
N PHE A 37 12.52 0.54 10.47
CA PHE A 37 12.75 -0.63 9.62
C PHE A 37 14.11 -1.30 9.87
N ARG A 38 15.18 -0.53 10.14
CA ARG A 38 16.50 -1.09 10.46
C ARG A 38 16.50 -1.85 11.79
N GLU A 39 15.84 -1.33 12.82
CA GLU A 39 15.66 -2.00 14.12
C GLU A 39 14.87 -3.29 13.98
N GLU A 40 13.94 -3.34 13.02
CA GLU A 40 13.20 -4.55 12.66
C GLU A 40 13.96 -5.51 11.72
N GLY A 41 15.24 -5.23 11.44
CA GLY A 41 16.14 -6.12 10.72
C GLY A 41 16.10 -6.00 9.19
N PHE A 42 15.33 -5.05 8.64
CA PHE A 42 15.29 -4.85 7.19
C PHE A 42 16.56 -4.18 6.67
N ASN A 43 17.00 -4.58 5.48
CA ASN A 43 17.95 -3.80 4.70
C ASN A 43 17.22 -2.64 4.04
N CYS A 44 17.61 -1.40 4.36
CA CYS A 44 16.89 -0.19 3.94
C CYS A 44 17.79 0.77 3.20
N GLU A 45 17.31 1.26 2.05
CA GLU A 45 17.93 2.34 1.29
C GLU A 45 16.90 3.43 1.03
N VAL A 46 17.31 4.69 1.23
CA VAL A 46 16.49 5.85 0.90
C VAL A 46 16.83 6.33 -0.51
N LEU A 47 15.84 6.29 -1.38
CA LEU A 47 15.92 6.81 -2.75
C LEU A 47 15.35 8.22 -2.77
N ARG A 48 16.23 9.22 -2.66
CA ARG A 48 15.85 10.63 -2.73
C ARG A 48 15.76 11.12 -4.17
N GLN A 49 14.62 11.72 -4.52
CA GLN A 49 14.46 12.38 -5.81
C GLN A 49 15.49 13.49 -5.99
N LYS A 50 16.27 13.41 -7.07
CA LYS A 50 17.12 14.51 -7.52
C LYS A 50 16.29 15.42 -8.42
N HIS A 51 16.21 16.70 -8.11
CA HIS A 51 15.51 17.64 -8.98
C HIS A 51 16.38 18.00 -10.18
N LEU A 52 15.90 17.72 -11.38
CA LEU A 52 16.53 18.09 -12.65
C LEU A 52 15.81 19.32 -13.24
N GLU A 53 16.52 20.14 -14.03
CA GLU A 53 15.91 21.30 -14.69
C GLU A 53 14.70 20.92 -15.57
N GLU A 54 14.74 19.75 -16.19
CA GLU A 54 13.64 19.22 -17.01
C GLU A 54 12.35 18.95 -16.21
N TYR A 55 12.44 18.79 -14.88
CA TYR A 55 11.28 18.55 -14.01
C TYR A 55 10.49 19.83 -13.72
N LYS A 56 10.99 20.98 -14.18
CA LYS A 56 10.33 22.27 -13.97
C LYS A 56 8.93 22.26 -14.60
N GLY A 57 7.92 22.37 -13.74
CA GLY A 57 6.51 22.39 -14.13
C GLY A 57 5.86 21.02 -14.31
N TYR A 58 6.55 19.93 -13.96
CA TYR A 58 5.90 18.62 -13.84
C TYR A 58 4.93 18.60 -12.67
N SER A 59 3.87 17.80 -12.77
CA SER A 59 2.92 17.63 -11.66
C SER A 59 3.57 16.86 -10.50
N ASN A 60 3.11 17.08 -9.27
CA ASN A 60 3.68 16.37 -8.12
C ASN A 60 3.40 14.86 -8.23
N SER A 61 2.22 14.51 -8.75
CA SER A 61 1.86 13.14 -9.09
C SER A 61 2.85 12.50 -10.07
N TYR A 62 3.24 13.18 -11.14
CA TYR A 62 4.19 12.63 -12.10
C TYR A 62 5.61 12.54 -11.52
N LEU A 63 6.04 13.51 -10.71
CA LEU A 63 7.29 13.42 -9.96
C LEU A 63 7.30 12.24 -9.00
N CYS A 64 6.18 11.93 -8.35
CA CYS A 64 6.04 10.74 -7.53
C CYS A 64 6.23 9.47 -8.38
N LEU A 65 5.58 9.39 -9.55
CA LEU A 65 5.77 8.28 -10.50
C LEU A 65 7.24 8.08 -10.87
N LEU A 66 7.97 9.16 -11.20
CA LEU A 66 9.39 9.06 -11.55
C LEU A 66 10.23 8.45 -10.43
N ASN A 67 9.93 8.74 -9.16
CA ASN A 67 10.64 8.11 -8.05
C ASN A 67 10.33 6.62 -7.94
N HIS A 68 9.08 6.23 -8.13
CA HIS A 68 8.71 4.82 -8.17
C HIS A 68 9.39 4.10 -9.33
N CYS A 69 9.53 4.75 -10.50
CA CYS A 69 10.27 4.18 -11.63
C CYS A 69 11.75 3.95 -11.30
N GLN A 70 12.41 4.86 -10.59
CA GLN A 70 13.80 4.65 -10.15
C GLN A 70 13.91 3.44 -9.22
N ALA A 71 12.95 3.24 -8.31
CA ALA A 71 12.91 2.05 -7.47
C ALA A 71 12.68 0.79 -8.33
N TRP A 72 11.69 0.80 -9.22
CA TRP A 72 11.39 -0.33 -10.11
C TRP A 72 12.59 -0.72 -10.97
N GLN A 73 13.32 0.24 -11.52
CA GLN A 73 14.55 -0.01 -12.30
C GLN A 73 15.57 -0.84 -11.53
N ARG A 74 15.75 -0.59 -10.24
CA ARG A 74 16.64 -1.38 -9.38
C ARG A 74 16.10 -2.78 -9.13
N ILE A 75 14.80 -2.88 -8.85
CA ILE A 75 14.13 -4.16 -8.54
C ILE A 75 14.16 -5.15 -9.71
N ILE A 76 14.16 -4.67 -10.95
CA ILE A 76 14.24 -5.52 -12.15
C ILE A 76 15.46 -6.46 -12.12
N GLN A 77 16.55 -6.05 -11.47
CA GLN A 77 17.80 -6.82 -11.37
C GLN A 77 17.84 -7.75 -10.14
N GLU A 78 16.84 -7.68 -9.27
CA GLU A 78 16.77 -8.50 -8.06
C GLU A 78 16.22 -9.90 -8.35
N ASN A 79 16.48 -10.84 -7.44
CA ASN A 79 15.97 -12.22 -7.51
C ASN A 79 14.88 -12.52 -6.47
N LYS A 80 14.44 -11.51 -5.73
CA LYS A 80 13.46 -11.61 -4.65
C LYS A 80 12.55 -10.37 -4.63
N PRO A 81 11.33 -10.48 -4.06
CA PRO A 81 10.47 -9.32 -3.88
C PRO A 81 11.12 -8.21 -3.05
N THR A 82 10.76 -6.98 -3.37
CA THR A 82 11.24 -5.77 -2.70
C THR A 82 10.06 -4.97 -2.16
N LEU A 83 10.21 -4.41 -0.98
CA LEU A 83 9.23 -3.51 -0.38
C LEU A 83 9.56 -2.06 -0.78
N ILE A 84 8.57 -1.36 -1.35
CA ILE A 84 8.64 0.07 -1.60
C ILE A 84 7.72 0.77 -0.59
N ILE A 85 8.24 1.81 0.05
CA ILE A 85 7.46 2.69 0.93
C ILE A 85 7.72 4.17 0.60
N GLU A 86 6.68 5.00 0.66
CA GLU A 86 6.81 6.45 0.63
C GLU A 86 7.28 6.97 2.00
N ALA A 87 8.03 8.07 2.01
CA ALA A 87 8.68 8.61 3.21
C ALA A 87 7.73 8.96 4.37
N ASP A 88 6.46 9.17 4.07
CA ASP A 88 5.46 9.50 5.07
C ASP A 88 4.64 8.29 5.54
N PHE A 89 5.00 7.07 5.12
CA PHE A 89 4.44 5.85 5.66
C PHE A 89 4.81 5.70 7.14
N VAL A 90 3.83 5.34 7.97
CA VAL A 90 4.05 5.03 9.38
C VAL A 90 3.72 3.55 9.58
N PRO A 91 4.73 2.67 9.75
CA PRO A 91 4.49 1.25 9.97
C PRO A 91 3.87 1.00 11.35
N VAL A 92 3.24 -0.15 11.51
CA VAL A 92 2.90 -0.67 12.84
C VAL A 92 4.14 -1.29 13.49
N VAL A 93 4.18 -1.31 14.82
CA VAL A 93 5.23 -2.00 15.58
C VAL A 93 5.23 -3.49 15.25
N GLY A 94 6.41 -4.05 14.96
CA GLY A 94 6.62 -5.45 14.63
C GLY A 94 6.24 -5.81 13.19
N ILE A 95 6.33 -4.85 12.26
CA ILE A 95 5.98 -5.04 10.84
C ILE A 95 6.73 -6.20 10.18
N SER A 96 8.00 -6.43 10.51
CA SER A 96 8.85 -7.53 10.06
C SER A 96 8.21 -8.90 10.28
N GLN A 97 7.55 -9.07 11.43
CA GLN A 97 6.95 -10.33 11.86
C GLN A 97 5.51 -10.52 11.35
N LEU A 98 4.95 -9.51 10.68
CA LEU A 98 3.60 -9.64 10.12
C LEU A 98 3.60 -10.63 8.95
N PRO A 99 2.47 -11.33 8.72
CA PRO A 99 2.38 -12.35 7.68
C PRO A 99 2.57 -11.75 6.29
N LEU A 100 2.94 -12.55 5.29
CA LEU A 100 2.83 -12.12 3.90
C LEU A 100 1.37 -11.90 3.47
N PRO A 101 1.06 -10.85 2.70
CA PRO A 101 -0.28 -10.65 2.13
C PRO A 101 -0.58 -11.55 0.90
N PHE A 102 0.35 -12.42 0.50
CA PHE A 102 0.21 -13.34 -0.63
C PHE A 102 0.79 -14.72 -0.31
N ASN A 103 0.39 -15.72 -1.09
CA ASN A 103 0.95 -17.07 -0.98
C ASN A 103 2.35 -17.10 -1.61
N PRO A 104 3.43 -17.39 -0.85
CA PRO A 104 4.79 -17.39 -1.37
C PRO A 104 5.08 -18.44 -2.45
N SER A 105 4.23 -19.47 -2.57
CA SER A 105 4.34 -20.48 -3.63
C SER A 105 3.84 -19.98 -5.00
N LYS A 106 3.14 -18.83 -5.05
CA LYS A 106 2.64 -18.23 -6.28
C LYS A 106 3.76 -17.48 -7.00
N LYS A 107 4.04 -17.87 -8.25
CA LYS A 107 5.04 -17.23 -9.11
C LYS A 107 4.51 -16.00 -9.86
N ASP A 108 3.19 -15.86 -9.93
CA ASP A 108 2.48 -14.82 -10.67
C ASP A 108 2.09 -13.62 -9.79
N VAL A 109 2.67 -13.47 -8.59
CA VAL A 109 2.42 -12.30 -7.75
C VAL A 109 3.07 -11.08 -8.40
N GLY A 110 2.26 -10.06 -8.69
CA GLY A 110 2.73 -8.80 -9.23
C GLY A 110 3.02 -7.78 -8.13
N ILE A 111 1.95 -7.36 -7.44
CA ILE A 111 2.02 -6.39 -6.35
C ILE A 111 1.25 -6.92 -5.14
N ALA A 112 1.75 -6.60 -3.94
CA ALA A 112 0.99 -6.80 -2.72
C ALA A 112 1.04 -5.57 -1.84
N TRP A 113 -0.11 -4.92 -1.65
CA TRP A 113 -0.19 -3.73 -0.82
C TRP A 113 -0.02 -4.08 0.65
N LEU A 114 0.67 -3.20 1.38
CA LEU A 114 0.77 -3.22 2.84
C LEU A 114 -0.09 -2.14 3.47
N TYR A 115 -0.26 -1.02 2.76
CA TYR A 115 -1.26 0.00 3.03
C TYR A 115 -2.23 0.08 1.85
N THR A 116 -3.53 0.20 2.15
CA THR A 116 -4.55 0.29 1.11
C THR A 116 -5.30 1.61 1.15
N CYS A 117 -5.47 2.23 -0.01
CA CYS A 117 -6.37 3.36 -0.22
C CYS A 117 -7.48 2.95 -1.18
N ALA A 118 -8.70 3.28 -0.78
CA ALA A 118 -9.90 2.94 -1.53
C ALA A 118 -9.97 1.48 -2.05
N PRO A 119 -9.62 0.46 -1.25
CA PRO A 119 -9.48 -0.89 -1.74
C PRO A 119 -10.79 -1.54 -2.19
N GLN A 120 -10.66 -2.53 -3.06
CA GLN A 120 -11.72 -3.43 -3.50
C GLN A 120 -11.21 -4.88 -3.55
N VAL A 121 -11.93 -5.80 -2.91
CA VAL A 121 -11.57 -7.23 -2.92
C VAL A 121 -12.26 -7.93 -4.09
N TYR A 122 -11.47 -8.70 -4.85
CA TYR A 122 -11.93 -9.45 -6.02
C TYR A 122 -12.05 -10.95 -5.76
N TYR A 123 -11.15 -11.51 -4.94
CA TYR A 123 -11.08 -12.93 -4.59
C TYR A 123 -10.43 -13.13 -3.22
N VAL A 124 -10.81 -14.18 -2.50
CA VAL A 124 -10.12 -14.67 -1.31
C VAL A 124 -9.88 -16.17 -1.50
N SER A 125 -8.62 -16.58 -1.50
CA SER A 125 -8.23 -17.96 -1.73
C SER A 125 -8.63 -18.88 -0.57
N PRO A 126 -8.66 -20.21 -0.75
CA PRO A 126 -8.91 -21.15 0.33
C PRO A 126 -7.92 -21.00 1.49
N GLU A 127 -6.69 -20.60 1.20
CA GLU A 127 -5.61 -20.35 2.17
C GLU A 127 -5.76 -18.97 2.86
N GLY A 128 -6.73 -18.15 2.46
CA GLY A 128 -7.05 -16.87 3.10
C GLY A 128 -6.38 -15.64 2.48
N PHE A 129 -5.70 -15.76 1.34
CA PHE A 129 -5.07 -14.62 0.66
C PHE A 129 -6.08 -13.87 -0.20
N ALA A 130 -6.16 -12.55 -0.02
CA ALA A 130 -7.05 -11.72 -0.79
C ALA A 130 -6.34 -11.18 -2.05
N THR A 131 -7.03 -11.25 -3.19
CA THR A 131 -6.67 -10.48 -4.38
C THR A 131 -7.64 -9.32 -4.56
N GLY A 132 -7.15 -8.23 -5.14
CA GLY A 132 -7.94 -7.03 -5.28
C GLY A 132 -7.16 -5.84 -5.82
N PHE A 133 -7.69 -4.67 -5.55
CA PHE A 133 -7.18 -3.39 -5.99
C PHE A 133 -7.04 -2.42 -4.82
N SER A 134 -6.05 -1.53 -4.91
CA SER A 134 -5.89 -0.34 -4.06
C SER A 134 -5.31 0.79 -4.90
N ALA A 135 -5.83 2.01 -4.71
CA ALA A 135 -5.32 3.24 -5.32
C ALA A 135 -4.26 3.88 -4.42
N SER A 136 -3.15 3.16 -4.19
CA SER A 136 -2.05 3.66 -3.35
C SER A 136 -0.71 3.05 -3.73
N THR A 137 0.32 3.86 -3.60
CA THR A 137 1.74 3.48 -3.67
C THR A 137 2.51 3.74 -2.38
N VAL A 138 1.82 4.07 -1.29
CA VAL A 138 2.46 4.46 -0.01
C VAL A 138 3.26 3.32 0.60
N ALA A 139 2.78 2.07 0.52
CA ALA A 139 3.54 0.91 0.99
C ALA A 139 3.07 -0.38 0.29
N TYR A 140 3.98 -1.05 -0.42
CA TYR A 140 3.69 -2.27 -1.17
C TYR A 140 4.94 -3.10 -1.48
N ILE A 141 4.75 -4.41 -1.61
CA ILE A 141 5.74 -5.35 -2.12
C ILE A 141 5.56 -5.48 -3.63
N VAL A 142 6.65 -5.54 -4.37
CA VAL A 142 6.65 -5.76 -5.81
C VAL A 142 7.70 -6.79 -6.20
N THR A 143 7.38 -7.63 -7.18
CA THR A 143 8.30 -8.62 -7.74
C THR A 143 9.15 -8.03 -8.88
N PRO A 144 10.31 -8.61 -9.20
CA PRO A 144 11.10 -8.21 -10.38
C PRO A 144 10.30 -8.24 -11.68
N GLU A 145 9.45 -9.25 -11.88
CA GLU A 145 8.56 -9.38 -13.04
C GLU A 145 7.55 -8.24 -13.12
N ALA A 146 6.93 -7.88 -12.01
CA ALA A 146 6.02 -6.72 -11.98
C ALA A 146 6.76 -5.41 -12.20
N ALA A 147 7.95 -5.23 -11.65
CA ALA A 147 8.74 -4.01 -11.86
C ALA A 147 9.05 -3.79 -13.36
N LYS A 148 9.31 -4.86 -14.12
CA LYS A 148 9.48 -4.80 -15.60
C LYS A 148 8.23 -4.30 -16.31
N VAL A 149 7.04 -4.61 -15.81
CA VAL A 149 5.77 -4.13 -16.38
C VAL A 149 5.49 -2.70 -15.93
N LEU A 150 5.66 -2.41 -14.64
CA LEU A 150 5.33 -1.11 -14.04
C LEU A 150 6.18 0.02 -14.61
N ILE A 151 7.43 -0.22 -15.01
CA ILE A 151 8.27 0.80 -15.64
C ILE A 151 7.64 1.37 -16.92
N THR A 152 6.82 0.59 -17.64
CA THR A 152 6.11 1.03 -18.85
C THR A 152 4.98 2.01 -18.55
N LEU A 153 4.54 2.11 -17.29
CA LEU A 153 3.48 3.03 -16.88
C LEU A 153 3.90 4.47 -17.11
N GLU A 154 5.16 4.79 -16.84
CA GLU A 154 5.70 6.12 -17.03
C GLU A 154 5.66 6.55 -18.49
N GLU A 155 6.03 5.67 -19.42
CA GLU A 155 5.93 5.95 -20.86
C GLU A 155 4.49 6.24 -21.28
N LYS A 156 3.52 5.44 -20.78
CA LYS A 156 2.09 5.64 -21.03
C LYS A 156 1.63 7.03 -20.54
N ILE A 157 1.98 7.39 -19.30
CA ILE A 157 1.60 8.68 -18.71
C ILE A 157 2.31 9.85 -19.40
N ARG A 158 3.59 9.69 -19.78
CA ARG A 158 4.37 10.69 -20.50
C ARG A 158 3.74 11.03 -21.85
N GLN A 159 3.20 10.03 -22.54
CA GLN A 159 2.50 10.22 -23.82
C GLN A 159 1.11 10.83 -23.63
N ASN A 160 0.35 10.38 -22.64
CA ASN A 160 -0.99 10.89 -22.34
C ASN A 160 -1.36 10.56 -20.88
N PRO A 161 -1.61 11.56 -20.00
CA PRO A 161 -1.90 12.98 -20.27
C PRO A 161 -0.67 13.90 -20.32
N GLY A 162 0.55 13.37 -20.22
CA GLY A 162 1.80 14.12 -20.20
C GLY A 162 2.26 14.50 -18.79
N PRO A 163 3.56 14.87 -18.65
CA PRO A 163 4.24 15.03 -17.37
C PRO A 163 3.78 16.23 -16.54
N LYS A 164 3.17 17.24 -17.18
CA LYS A 164 2.67 18.47 -16.53
C LYS A 164 1.23 18.34 -16.03
N SER A 165 0.53 17.30 -16.47
CA SER A 165 -0.86 17.04 -16.11
C SER A 165 -0.92 16.17 -14.87
N TYR A 166 -1.95 16.37 -14.05
CA TYR A 166 -2.25 15.42 -12.99
C TYR A 166 -2.72 14.09 -13.61
N SER A 167 -2.27 12.98 -13.04
CA SER A 167 -2.73 11.63 -13.37
C SER A 167 -2.91 10.83 -12.09
N SER A 168 -3.97 10.04 -12.02
CA SER A 168 -4.17 9.02 -10.97
C SER A 168 -3.56 7.69 -11.40
N TRP A 169 -2.28 7.71 -11.77
CA TRP A 169 -1.58 6.56 -12.35
C TRP A 169 -1.54 5.36 -11.41
N ASP A 170 -1.49 5.61 -10.10
CA ASP A 170 -1.56 4.62 -9.01
C ASP A 170 -2.81 3.75 -9.11
N SER A 171 -3.95 4.34 -9.49
CA SER A 171 -5.21 3.62 -9.69
C SER A 171 -5.22 2.69 -10.92
N THR A 172 -4.25 2.84 -11.83
CA THR A 172 -4.15 2.04 -13.07
C THR A 172 -3.26 0.80 -12.93
N ILE A 173 -2.48 0.72 -11.85
CA ILE A 173 -1.53 -0.37 -11.59
C ILE A 173 -2.22 -1.73 -11.62
N ASP A 174 -3.42 -1.85 -11.03
CA ASP A 174 -4.14 -3.13 -11.00
C ASP A 174 -4.48 -3.64 -12.41
N ALA A 175 -5.02 -2.76 -13.26
CA ALA A 175 -5.37 -3.13 -14.62
C ALA A 175 -4.11 -3.51 -15.42
N LEU A 176 -3.07 -2.69 -15.33
CA LEU A 176 -1.80 -2.91 -16.03
C LEU A 176 -1.17 -4.27 -15.69
N LEU A 177 -1.11 -4.63 -14.41
CA LEU A 177 -0.53 -5.90 -13.98
C LEU A 177 -1.40 -7.10 -14.40
N ARG A 178 -2.74 -6.98 -14.28
CA ARG A 178 -3.65 -8.06 -14.67
C ARG A 178 -3.65 -8.33 -16.17
N GLU A 179 -3.45 -7.32 -17.02
CA GLU A 179 -3.24 -7.50 -18.46
C GLU A 179 -2.04 -8.42 -18.76
N GLN A 180 -1.01 -8.37 -17.91
CA GLN A 180 0.17 -9.23 -17.99
C GLN A 180 0.05 -10.53 -17.18
N LYS A 181 -1.16 -10.88 -16.73
CA LYS A 181 -1.46 -12.04 -15.88
C LYS A 181 -0.71 -12.05 -14.54
N LEU A 182 -0.33 -10.87 -14.04
CA LEU A 182 0.25 -10.69 -12.72
C LEU A 182 -0.87 -10.37 -11.71
N GLY A 183 -0.87 -11.10 -10.60
CA GLY A 183 -1.85 -11.03 -9.53
C GLY A 183 -1.58 -9.89 -8.55
N ASN A 184 -2.65 -9.30 -8.04
CA ASN A 184 -2.58 -8.17 -7.12
C ASN A 184 -3.18 -8.58 -5.77
N CYS A 185 -2.42 -8.44 -4.69
CA CYS A 185 -2.77 -8.96 -3.37
C CYS A 185 -3.05 -7.85 -2.37
N LEU A 186 -4.06 -8.05 -1.53
CA LEU A 186 -4.45 -7.11 -0.48
C LEU A 186 -4.17 -7.71 0.90
N PRO A 187 -3.76 -6.87 1.86
CA PRO A 187 -3.54 -7.33 3.21
C PRO A 187 -4.88 -7.47 3.95
N PHE A 188 -4.96 -8.38 4.91
CA PHE A 188 -6.15 -8.53 5.76
C PHE A 188 -6.43 -7.24 6.57
N ARG A 189 -5.38 -6.60 7.11
CA ARG A 189 -5.39 -5.28 7.74
C ARG A 189 -4.17 -4.50 7.27
N CYS A 190 -4.18 -3.17 7.32
CA CYS A 190 -3.00 -2.40 6.89
C CYS A 190 -1.83 -2.60 7.88
N TYR A 191 -0.61 -2.62 7.35
CA TYR A 191 0.64 -2.82 8.10
C TYR A 191 1.20 -1.48 8.58
N GLY A 192 0.44 -0.41 8.38
CA GLY A 192 0.77 0.96 8.70
C GLY A 192 -0.23 1.88 8.01
N GLU A 193 0.02 3.18 8.06
CA GLU A 193 -0.79 4.16 7.37
C GLU A 193 0.03 5.21 6.64
N HIS A 194 -0.62 5.88 5.69
CA HIS A 194 -0.11 7.13 5.14
C HIS A 194 -0.18 8.20 6.24
N GLY A 195 0.98 8.68 6.67
CA GLY A 195 1.15 9.64 7.77
C GLY A 195 1.39 11.08 7.31
N GLY A 196 1.41 11.32 6.00
CA GLY A 196 1.64 12.62 5.39
C GLY A 196 0.52 13.63 5.61
N LEU A 197 0.83 14.88 5.29
CA LEU A 197 -0.16 15.96 5.26
C LEU A 197 -1.17 15.75 4.11
N PRO A 198 -2.39 16.30 4.22
CA PRO A 198 -3.36 16.17 3.15
C PRO A 198 -2.85 16.75 1.82
N ASN A 199 -3.00 16.00 0.73
CA ASN A 199 -2.50 16.40 -0.58
C ASN A 199 -3.43 17.43 -1.25
N LEU A 200 -2.94 18.66 -1.41
CA LEU A 200 -3.69 19.75 -2.06
C LEU A 200 -3.86 19.53 -3.56
N GLU A 201 -2.94 18.83 -4.23
CA GLU A 201 -3.07 18.48 -5.65
C GLU A 201 -4.26 17.55 -5.87
N HIS A 202 -4.46 16.56 -4.99
CA HIS A 202 -5.63 15.69 -5.03
C HIS A 202 -6.93 16.49 -4.92
N TYR A 203 -7.00 17.44 -3.97
CA TYR A 203 -8.19 18.28 -3.80
C TYR A 203 -8.52 19.12 -5.03
N ARG A 204 -7.51 19.72 -5.65
CA ARG A 204 -7.67 20.48 -6.91
C ARG A 204 -8.19 19.62 -8.06
N ASN A 205 -7.98 18.31 -7.98
CA ASN A 205 -8.46 17.31 -8.94
C ASN A 205 -9.70 16.54 -8.44
N ASN A 206 -10.49 17.12 -7.52
CA ASN A 206 -11.74 16.54 -6.98
C ASN A 206 -11.58 15.19 -6.26
N LEU A 207 -10.40 14.91 -5.74
CA LEU A 207 -10.11 13.73 -4.93
C LEU A 207 -10.10 14.10 -3.45
N SER A 208 -10.23 13.07 -2.59
CA SER A 208 -10.19 13.28 -1.15
C SER A 208 -8.78 13.68 -0.70
N LYS A 209 -8.73 14.66 0.20
CA LYS A 209 -7.49 15.27 0.70
C LYS A 209 -6.59 14.31 1.46
N ALA A 210 -7.19 13.36 2.18
CA ALA A 210 -6.46 12.45 3.05
C ALA A 210 -7.12 11.07 3.06
N HIS A 211 -6.26 10.06 3.11
CA HIS A 211 -6.65 8.68 3.29
C HIS A 211 -5.78 8.07 4.37
N ARG A 212 -6.41 7.63 5.46
CA ARG A 212 -5.77 6.90 6.55
C ARG A 212 -6.24 5.46 6.53
N ALA A 213 -5.46 4.56 7.11
CA ALA A 213 -5.82 3.14 7.12
C ALA A 213 -7.13 2.94 7.90
N ASP A 214 -8.09 2.21 7.35
CA ASP A 214 -9.33 1.94 8.07
C ASP A 214 -9.14 0.98 9.24
N VAL A 215 -8.24 0.02 9.08
CA VAL A 215 -7.86 -0.98 10.08
C VAL A 215 -6.36 -1.24 10.01
N LEU A 216 -5.71 -1.20 11.15
CA LEU A 216 -4.29 -1.55 11.32
C LEU A 216 -4.13 -2.94 11.94
N TYR A 217 -3.01 -3.60 11.64
CA TYR A 217 -2.60 -4.83 12.34
C TYR A 217 -2.21 -4.56 13.81
N GLY A 218 -1.57 -3.43 14.07
CA GLY A 218 -1.03 -3.05 15.38
C GLY A 218 -1.03 -1.54 15.59
N SER A 219 -0.44 -1.10 16.71
CA SER A 219 -0.18 0.31 16.98
C SER A 219 0.89 0.83 16.04
N LEU A 220 0.78 2.09 15.60
CA LEU A 220 1.81 2.75 14.81
C LEU A 220 3.11 2.90 15.62
N ALA A 221 4.25 2.76 14.95
CA ALA A 221 5.57 2.84 15.57
C ALA A 221 5.92 4.25 16.09
N PHE A 222 5.38 5.29 15.46
CA PHE A 222 5.57 6.69 15.86
C PHE A 222 4.37 7.56 15.45
N LEU A 223 4.30 8.77 16.00
CA LEU A 223 3.21 9.70 15.67
C LEU A 223 3.36 10.22 14.22
N PRO A 224 2.30 10.15 13.40
CA PRO A 224 2.33 10.65 12.04
C PRO A 224 2.56 12.16 11.90
N ILE A 225 3.12 12.59 10.76
CA ILE A 225 3.38 14.01 10.45
C ILE A 225 2.11 14.86 10.53
N TYR A 226 0.95 14.31 10.14
CA TYR A 226 -0.33 15.04 10.22
C TYR A 226 -0.75 15.48 11.63
N THR A 227 -0.13 14.90 12.66
CA THR A 227 -0.38 15.25 14.08
C THR A 227 0.53 16.39 14.55
N GLN A 228 1.58 16.72 13.80
CA GLN A 228 2.55 17.75 14.17
C GLN A 228 1.91 19.15 14.13
N GLY A 229 2.34 20.02 15.04
CA GLY A 229 1.83 21.39 15.17
C GLY A 229 0.38 21.50 15.69
N LYS A 230 -0.25 20.38 16.07
CA LYS A 230 -1.57 20.38 16.73
C LYS A 230 -1.42 20.68 18.22
N LYS A 231 -2.40 21.39 18.81
CA LYS A 231 -2.45 21.68 20.25
C LYS A 231 -2.33 20.41 21.11
N SER A 232 -2.92 19.31 20.64
CA SER A 232 -2.75 17.98 21.22
C SER A 232 -2.56 16.97 20.09
N PRO A 233 -1.30 16.54 19.81
CA PRO A 233 -1.01 15.57 18.76
C PRO A 233 -1.74 14.24 18.95
N TRP A 234 -1.83 13.76 20.19
CA TRP A 234 -2.55 12.53 20.52
C TRP A 234 -4.04 12.62 20.24
N LEU A 235 -4.71 13.71 20.63
CA LEU A 235 -6.14 13.88 20.32
C LEU A 235 -6.38 13.96 18.81
N ALA A 236 -5.50 14.65 18.08
CA ALA A 236 -5.57 14.71 16.61
C ALA A 236 -5.39 13.33 15.98
N PHE A 237 -4.44 12.53 16.48
CA PHE A 237 -4.22 11.15 16.07
C PHE A 237 -5.49 10.30 16.26
N TRP A 238 -6.02 10.24 17.49
CA TRP A 238 -7.21 9.45 17.81
C TRP A 238 -8.42 9.83 16.96
N TRP A 239 -8.59 11.13 16.70
CA TRP A 239 -9.67 11.63 15.87
C TRP A 239 -9.55 11.15 14.41
N GLU A 240 -8.36 11.26 13.81
CA GLU A 240 -8.09 10.77 12.45
C GLU A 240 -8.29 9.26 12.34
N ARG A 241 -7.83 8.48 13.33
CA ARG A 241 -8.04 7.03 13.39
C ARG A 241 -9.53 6.66 13.47
N LEU A 242 -10.31 7.36 14.29
CA LEU A 242 -11.75 7.17 14.39
C LEU A 242 -12.46 7.49 13.07
N GLN A 243 -12.13 8.61 12.43
CA GLN A 243 -12.70 8.99 11.13
C GLN A 243 -12.37 7.95 10.06
N ALA A 244 -11.13 7.48 10.00
CA ALA A 244 -10.68 6.45 9.07
C ALA A 244 -11.47 5.14 9.28
N ARG A 245 -11.67 4.77 10.54
CA ARG A 245 -12.42 3.58 10.93
C ARG A 245 -13.87 3.65 10.50
N ILE A 246 -14.55 4.77 10.75
CA ILE A 246 -15.94 5.01 10.33
C ILE A 246 -16.03 4.96 8.79
N LYS A 247 -15.08 5.60 8.08
CA LYS A 247 -15.01 5.57 6.62
C LYS A 247 -14.87 4.14 6.08
N GLY A 248 -14.03 3.32 6.71
CA GLY A 248 -13.87 1.90 6.35
C GLY A 248 -15.16 1.10 6.49
N ILE A 249 -15.82 1.20 7.65
CA ILE A 249 -17.12 0.56 7.89
C ILE A 249 -18.16 1.04 6.88
N GLY A 250 -18.22 2.36 6.62
CA GLY A 250 -19.11 2.93 5.60
C GLY A 250 -18.85 2.36 4.20
N ARG A 251 -17.58 2.15 3.81
CA ARG A 251 -17.23 1.51 2.52
C ARG A 251 -17.65 0.05 2.45
N LEU A 252 -17.58 -0.68 3.57
CA LEU A 252 -18.10 -2.04 3.64
C LEU A 252 -19.62 -2.07 3.44
N LEU A 253 -20.35 -1.25 4.21
CA LEU A 253 -21.82 -1.18 4.17
C LEU A 253 -22.36 -0.70 2.81
N THR A 254 -21.66 0.23 2.15
CA THR A 254 -22.04 0.75 0.83
C THR A 254 -21.57 -0.11 -0.34
N GLY A 255 -20.98 -1.29 -0.08
CA GLY A 255 -20.48 -2.19 -1.13
C GLY A 255 -19.29 -1.65 -1.92
N LYS A 256 -18.62 -0.60 -1.43
CA LYS A 256 -17.43 0.01 -2.05
C LYS A 256 -16.15 -0.76 -1.74
N TYR A 257 -16.12 -1.53 -0.67
CA TYR A 257 -15.03 -2.48 -0.36
C TYR A 257 -15.29 -3.85 -0.99
N LEU A 258 -16.55 -4.30 -0.95
CA LEU A 258 -17.00 -5.60 -1.42
C LEU A 258 -18.19 -5.39 -2.36
N ARG A 259 -17.95 -5.41 -3.67
CA ARG A 259 -19.04 -5.17 -4.63
C ARG A 259 -20.07 -6.28 -4.55
N LEU A 260 -21.35 -5.91 -4.46
CA LEU A 260 -22.46 -6.87 -4.45
C LEU A 260 -22.46 -7.79 -5.68
N ALA A 261 -22.10 -7.25 -6.85
CA ALA A 261 -21.96 -8.04 -8.06
C ALA A 261 -20.86 -9.11 -7.95
N THR A 262 -19.73 -8.80 -7.33
CA THR A 262 -18.63 -9.75 -7.10
C THR A 262 -19.04 -10.82 -6.10
N LEU A 263 -19.72 -10.45 -5.02
CA LEU A 263 -20.30 -11.40 -4.06
C LEU A 263 -21.24 -12.39 -4.75
N ARG A 264 -22.26 -11.90 -5.46
CA ARG A 264 -23.30 -12.75 -6.08
C ARG A 264 -22.76 -13.73 -7.11
N ARG A 265 -21.67 -13.39 -7.80
CA ARG A 265 -21.05 -14.24 -8.82
C ARG A 265 -20.07 -15.27 -8.25
N ASN A 266 -19.76 -15.19 -6.95
CA ASN A 266 -18.70 -16.00 -6.37
C ASN A 266 -19.26 -17.12 -5.50
N ASN A 267 -18.92 -18.36 -5.86
CA ASN A 267 -19.26 -19.57 -5.09
C ASN A 267 -18.65 -19.60 -3.68
N TYR A 268 -17.73 -18.68 -3.36
CA TYR A 268 -17.07 -18.54 -2.07
C TYR A 268 -17.52 -17.31 -1.27
N SER A 269 -18.77 -16.88 -1.46
CA SER A 269 -19.38 -15.69 -0.85
C SER A 269 -19.16 -15.57 0.67
N CYS A 270 -19.24 -16.68 1.42
CA CYS A 270 -19.02 -16.67 2.87
C CYS A 270 -17.57 -16.30 3.26
N ARG A 271 -16.56 -16.73 2.49
CA ARG A 271 -15.15 -16.39 2.76
C ARG A 271 -14.88 -14.92 2.52
N PHE A 272 -15.45 -14.37 1.45
CA PHE A 272 -15.38 -12.93 1.15
C PHE A 272 -15.98 -12.09 2.26
N LEU A 273 -17.19 -12.46 2.68
CA LEU A 273 -17.90 -11.75 3.72
C LEU A 273 -17.14 -11.88 5.05
N GLY A 274 -16.65 -13.07 5.36
CA GLY A 274 -15.79 -13.32 6.52
C GLY A 274 -14.54 -12.44 6.51
N PHE A 275 -13.78 -12.42 5.41
CA PHE A 275 -12.60 -11.57 5.27
C PHE A 275 -12.93 -10.08 5.49
N ALA A 276 -14.02 -9.61 4.86
CA ALA A 276 -14.44 -8.22 4.94
C ALA A 276 -14.94 -7.82 6.34
N ILE A 277 -15.64 -8.69 7.06
CA ILE A 277 -16.14 -8.41 8.41
C ILE A 277 -15.03 -8.60 9.45
N PHE A 278 -14.34 -9.73 9.43
CA PHE A 278 -13.37 -10.09 10.47
C PHE A 278 -12.17 -9.15 10.52
N ARG A 279 -11.79 -8.50 9.41
CA ARG A 279 -10.75 -7.46 9.47
C ARG A 279 -11.17 -6.33 10.42
N HIS A 280 -12.45 -5.97 10.46
CA HIS A 280 -12.97 -4.96 11.39
C HIS A 280 -13.18 -5.49 12.82
N LEU A 281 -13.10 -6.79 13.12
CA LEU A 281 -13.22 -7.25 14.51
C LEU A 281 -11.89 -7.07 15.27
N THR A 282 -11.62 -5.83 15.65
CA THR A 282 -10.47 -5.40 16.46
C THR A 282 -10.82 -4.10 17.19
N TRP A 283 -10.32 -3.98 18.42
CA TRP A 283 -10.43 -2.76 19.24
C TRP A 283 -9.30 -1.76 18.99
N ARG A 284 -8.32 -2.14 18.16
CA ARG A 284 -7.20 -1.27 17.78
C ARG A 284 -7.73 -0.20 16.84
N LEU A 285 -7.71 1.04 17.30
CA LEU A 285 -8.00 2.24 16.51
C LEU A 285 -6.71 2.74 15.88
#